data_AF-A0A2N5JS57-F1
#
_entry.id   AF-A0A2N5JS57-F1
#
_cell.length_a   1.000
_cell.length_b   1.000
_cell.length_c   1.000
_cell.angle_alpha   90.00
_cell.angle_beta   90.00
_cell.angle_gamma   90.00
#
_symmetry.space_group_name_H-M   'P 1'
#
loop_
_entity.id
_entity.type
_entity.pdbx_description
1 polymer ?
#
loop_
_entity_poly.entity_id
_entity_poly.type
_entity_poly.pdbx_seq_one_letter_code
_entity_poly.pdbx_strand_id
1 'polypeptide(L)' 'MSFVLPPNQGILEEYLLNSRIIDREQLDVAKRMQLRQEAPLLMVLYQLSFINIHQFSQILDWLFQTSL' A
#
# COMPACT_ATOMS: atom_id res chain seq x y z
N MET A 1 8.57 -20.47 -3.88
CA MET A 1 8.91 -19.11 -4.33
C MET A 1 8.68 -18.17 -3.17
N SER A 2 9.75 -17.62 -2.60
CA SER A 2 9.66 -16.70 -1.46
C SER A 2 9.38 -15.31 -2.02
N PHE A 3 8.22 -14.74 -1.73
CA PHE A 3 7.92 -13.35 -2.03
C PHE A 3 8.79 -12.48 -1.11
N VAL A 4 9.90 -11.98 -1.65
CA VAL A 4 10.69 -10.94 -1.01
C VAL A 4 9.82 -9.69 -1.04
N LEU A 5 9.32 -9.27 0.13
CA LEU A 5 8.70 -7.96 0.29
C LEU A 5 9.66 -6.92 -0.30
N PRO A 6 9.25 -6.09 -1.28
CA PRO A 6 10.16 -5.08 -1.80
C PRO A 6 10.64 -4.19 -0.65
N PRO A 7 11.89 -3.72 -0.66
CA PRO A 7 12.50 -2.97 0.45
C PRO A 7 11.69 -1.74 0.89
N ASN A 8 10.77 -1.27 0.04
CA ASN A 8 9.93 -0.10 0.27
C ASN A 8 8.55 -0.40 0.89
N GLN A 9 8.17 -1.67 1.08
CA GLN A 9 6.83 -2.00 1.60
C GLN A 9 6.65 -1.55 3.07
N GLY A 10 7.65 -1.73 3.93
CA GLY A 10 7.56 -1.26 5.32
C GLY A 10 7.39 0.27 5.42
N ILE A 11 8.13 1.02 4.60
CA ILE A 11 8.05 2.49 4.53
C ILE A 11 6.67 2.93 4.02
N LEU A 12 6.11 2.23 3.02
CA LEU A 12 4.75 2.49 2.53
C LEU A 12 3.70 2.22 3.62
N GLU A 13 3.78 1.10 4.34
CA GLU A 13 2.85 0.76 5.42
C GLU A 13 2.88 1.82 6.53
N GLU A 14 4.07 2.25 6.95
CA GLU A 14 4.23 3.33 7.93
C GLU A 14 3.68 4.67 7.42
N TYR A 15 3.96 5.05 6.19
CA TYR A 15 3.44 6.27 5.59
C TYR A 15 1.91 6.30 5.57
N LEU A 16 1.29 5.19 5.16
CA LEU A 16 -0.15 5.04 5.09
C LEU A 16 -0.83 5.19 6.46
N LEU A 17 -0.23 4.62 7.51
CA LEU A 17 -0.73 4.70 8.88
C LEU A 17 -0.47 6.09 9.51
N ASN A 18 0.74 6.62 9.37
CA ASN A 18 1.14 7.91 9.95
C ASN A 18 0.37 9.07 9.31
N SER A 19 0.07 8.98 8.02
CA SER A 19 -0.73 9.97 7.28
C SER A 19 -2.24 9.78 7.47
N ARG A 20 -2.67 8.75 8.23
CA ARG A 20 -4.07 8.37 8.44
C ARG A 20 -4.84 8.19 7.13
N ILE A 21 -4.16 7.72 6.09
CA ILE A 21 -4.78 7.40 4.79
C ILE A 21 -5.65 6.15 4.95
N ILE A 22 -5.15 5.19 5.72
CA ILE A 22 -5.87 3.99 6.16
C ILE A 22 -5.61 3.74 7.64
N ASP A 23 -6.42 2.89 8.24
CA ASP A 23 -6.17 2.35 9.58
C ASP A 23 -5.49 0.96 9.56
N ARG A 24 -5.22 0.43 10.75
CA ARG A 24 -4.56 -0.88 10.91
C ARG A 24 -5.42 -2.04 10.42
N GLU A 25 -6.74 -1.97 10.59
CA GLU A 25 -7.65 -3.05 10.17
C GLU A 25 -7.72 -3.13 8.65
N GLN A 26 -7.83 -1.97 8.00
CA GLN A 26 -7.78 -1.83 6.54
C GLN A 26 -6.44 -2.34 5.99
N LEU A 27 -5.32 -1.99 6.64
CA LEU A 27 -4.00 -2.49 6.25
C LEU A 27 -3.93 -4.03 6.35
N ASP A 28 -4.42 -4.63 7.44
CA ASP A 28 -4.43 -6.08 7.63
C ASP A 28 -5.33 -6.80 6.61
N VAL A 29 -6.48 -6.23 6.25
CA VAL A 29 -7.33 -6.76 5.17
C VAL A 29 -6.59 -6.68 3.83
N ALA A 30 -5.99 -5.53 3.52
CA ALA A 30 -5.28 -5.32 2.27
C ALA A 30 -4.08 -6.27 2.12
N LYS A 31 -3.28 -6.49 3.16
CA LYS A 31 -2.15 -7.44 3.14
C LYS A 31 -2.59 -8.89 2.92
N ARG A 32 -3.71 -9.30 3.54
CA ARG A 32 -4.28 -10.64 3.29
C ARG A 32 -4.72 -10.81 1.84
N MET A 33 -5.29 -9.78 1.23
CA MET A 33 -5.68 -9.80 -0.18
C MET A 33 -4.47 -9.70 -1.12
N GLN A 34 -3.46 -8.92 -0.76
CA GLN A 34 -2.17 -8.82 -1.46
C GLN A 34 -1.54 -10.21 -1.66
N LEU A 35 -1.46 -11.00 -0.59
CA LEU A 35 -0.91 -12.37 -0.64
C LEU A 35 -1.77 -13.32 -1.48
N ARG A 36 -3.09 -13.15 -1.47
CA ARG A 36 -4.01 -14.01 -2.24
C ARG A 36 -3.99 -13.71 -3.74
N GLN A 37 -3.80 -12.44 -4.10
CA GLN A 37 -3.88 -11.97 -5.48
C GLN A 37 -2.50 -11.79 -6.12
N GLU A 38 -1.42 -11.96 -5.36
CA GLU A 38 -0.04 -11.69 -5.78
C GLU A 38 0.12 -10.28 -6.39
N ALA A 39 -0.68 -9.32 -5.90
CA ALA A 39 -0.76 -7.96 -6.43
C ALA A 39 -0.01 -6.96 -5.52
N PRO A 40 0.41 -5.78 -6.02
CA PRO A 40 0.99 -4.73 -5.19
C PRO A 40 0.00 -4.18 -4.15
N LEU A 41 0.47 -3.91 -2.92
CA LEU A 41 -0.37 -3.40 -1.83
C LEU A 41 -1.20 -2.18 -2.22
N LEU A 42 -0.58 -1.22 -2.90
CA LEU A 42 -1.26 0.01 -3.33
C LEU A 42 -2.44 -0.26 -4.29
N MET A 43 -2.29 -1.26 -5.16
CA MET A 43 -3.35 -1.64 -6.10
C MET A 43 -4.51 -2.31 -5.36
N VAL A 44 -4.21 -3.14 -4.37
CA VAL A 44 -5.22 -3.79 -3.51
C VAL A 44 -5.98 -2.76 -2.69
N LEU A 45 -5.30 -1.75 -2.12
CA LEU A 45 -5.93 -0.67 -1.38
C LEU A 45 -6.96 0.09 -2.23
N TYR A 46 -6.64 0.34 -3.50
CA TYR A 46 -7.55 0.97 -4.45
C TYR A 46 -8.73 0.06 -4.82
N GLN A 47 -8.48 -1.23 -5.10
CA GLN A 47 -9.53 -2.20 -5.42
C GLN A 47 -10.53 -2.38 -4.28
N LEU A 48 -10.05 -2.36 -3.02
CA LEU A 48 -10.90 -2.44 -1.82
C LEU A 48 -11.62 -1.13 -1.50
N SER A 49 -11.42 -0.07 -2.30
CA SER A 49 -11.95 1.28 -2.05
C SER A 49 -11.51 1.88 -0.71
N PHE A 50 -10.40 1.40 -0.13
CA PHE A 50 -9.80 2.00 1.07
C PHE A 50 -9.11 3.32 0.77
N ILE A 51 -8.66 3.48 -0.48
CA ILE A 51 -8.16 4.75 -1.01
C ILE A 51 -8.91 5.10 -2.30
N ASN A 52 -9.09 6.38 -2.55
CA ASN A 52 -9.64 6.87 -3.81
C ASN A 52 -8.54 7.17 -4.84
N ILE A 53 -8.92 7.57 -6.06
CA ILE A 53 -7.99 7.85 -7.15
C ILE A 53 -7.05 9.02 -6.87
N HIS A 54 -7.48 10.03 -6.10
CA HIS A 54 -6.62 11.16 -5.72
C HIS A 54 -5.54 10.72 -4.74
N GLN A 55 -5.92 9.97 -3.70
CA GLN A 55 -4.97 9.40 -2.73
C GLN A 55 -4.02 8.41 -3.42
N PHE A 56 -4.52 7.60 -4.34
CA PHE A 56 -3.70 6.69 -5.13
C PHE A 56 -2.60 7.42 -5.92
N SER A 57 -2.95 8.50 -6.63
CA SER A 57 -1.97 9.34 -7.34
C SER A 57 -0.95 9.95 -6.38
N GLN A 58 -1.39 10.50 -5.25
CA GLN A 58 -0.49 11.11 -4.26
C GLN A 58 0.50 10.11 -3.67
N ILE A 59 0.06 8.88 -3.37
CA ILE A 59 0.93 7.83 -2.86
C ILE A 59 1.94 7.39 -3.94
N LEU A 60 1.52 7.30 -5.21
CA LEU A 60 2.44 7.03 -6.31
C LEU A 60 3.50 8.11 -6.45
N ASP A 61 3.10 9.39 -6.47
CA ASP A 61 4.01 10.53 -6.55
C ASP A 61 5.03 10.50 -5.40
N TRP A 62 4.57 10.22 -4.18
CA TRP A 62 5.43 10.06 -3.01
C TRP A 62 6.41 8.89 -3.16
N LEU A 63 5.94 7.71 -3.60
CA LEU A 63 6.80 6.54 -3.83
C LEU A 63 7.92 6.83 -4.83
N PHE A 64 7.63 7.58 -5.90
CA PHE A 64 8.63 7.99 -6.89
C PHE A 64 9.66 8.97 -6.32
N GLN A 65 9.25 9.83 -5.38
CA GLN A 65 10.17 10.77 -4.71
C GLN A 65 11.06 10.09 -3.68
N THR A 66 10.57 9.05 -2.98
CA THR A 66 11.32 8.33 -1.95
C THR A 66 12.17 7.17 -2.47
N SER A 67 12.07 6.83 -3.75
CA SER A 67 12.86 5.77 -4.40
C SER A 67 14.19 6.26 -5.00
N LEU A 68 14.60 7.49 -4.67
CA LEU A 68 15.91 8.11 -4.95
C LEU A 68 16.83 7.98 -3.72
#